data_AF-A0A0N8KR31-F1
#
_entry.id   AF-A0A0N8KR31-F1
#
_cell.length_a   1.000
_cell.length_b   1.000
_cell.length_c   1.000
_cell.angle_alpha   90.00
_cell.angle_beta   90.00
_cell.angle_gamma   90.00
#
_symmetry.space_group_name_H-M   'P 1'
#
loop_
_entity.id
_entity.type
_entity.pdbx_description
1 polymer ?
#
loop_
_entity_poly.entity_id
_entity_poly.type
_entity_poly.pdbx_seq_one_letter_code
_entity_poly.pdbx_strand_id
1 'polypeptide(L)'
;MIPELTSGIGLFESGLSVMQKVYKLLDFADPEGRNITFSYSTEEMEITTLLSIPQGPKRWVKNKIRLHYPGIKNISLKNLPQFTDSNAIIMTNEGYYLDTGKLGDDEKFLLTIKHEAPSSLMRDLISVQNSNIPMNYDNGIEEYWLSVALKKRDILDKAFSGFNIYGFENHFTINIHNSVATTIPQTFIKRLINISKFIHTTDREKMHKIAFERLKQQKEKKKQEDERKIIMDLRNGFCTSSAFLKFLKIDMPFIYKEAHPGKNYYETIPFDVFPKAMEVISATNIDFDHPTSEGKLSFKKITFEDNIKTFFETHGY
;
A
#
# COMPACT_ATOMS: atom_id res chain seq x y z
N MET A 1 -8.24 37.54 4.57
CA MET A 1 -9.55 37.65 3.88
C MET A 1 -9.57 36.56 2.81
N ILE A 2 -10.21 35.41 3.05
CA ILE A 2 -10.29 34.30 2.07
C ILE A 2 -11.76 33.87 1.93
N PRO A 3 -12.52 34.48 0.99
CA PRO A 3 -13.94 34.14 0.80
C PRO A 3 -14.20 32.96 -0.14
N GLU A 4 -13.19 32.37 -0.79
CA GLU A 4 -13.45 31.45 -1.92
C GLU A 4 -13.12 29.97 -1.68
N LEU A 5 -12.56 29.59 -0.52
CA LEU A 5 -12.37 28.17 -0.26
C LEU A 5 -13.71 27.45 -0.03
N THR A 6 -14.72 28.11 0.54
CA THR A 6 -15.94 27.43 1.01
C THR A 6 -16.90 26.90 -0.07
N SER A 7 -16.85 27.37 -1.31
CA SER A 7 -17.89 27.06 -2.32
C SER A 7 -17.68 25.74 -3.09
N GLY A 8 -16.51 25.11 -3.01
CA GLY A 8 -16.19 23.85 -3.71
C GLY A 8 -16.00 22.62 -2.80
N ILE A 9 -16.25 22.75 -1.49
CA ILE A 9 -15.69 21.85 -0.45
C ILE A 9 -16.59 20.70 -0.01
N GLY A 10 -17.80 20.57 -0.56
CA GLY A 10 -18.76 19.51 -0.17
C GLY A 10 -18.32 18.06 -0.39
N LEU A 11 -17.07 17.78 -0.78
CA LEU A 11 -16.54 16.45 -1.09
C LEU A 11 -15.25 16.07 -0.33
N PHE A 12 -14.75 16.88 0.62
CA PHE A 12 -13.46 16.64 1.31
C PHE A 12 -13.50 16.80 2.84
N GLU A 13 -14.66 16.59 3.46
CA GLU A 13 -14.97 17.12 4.80
C GLU A 13 -14.09 16.60 5.96
N SER A 14 -13.42 15.45 5.86
CA SER A 14 -12.68 14.89 7.00
C SER A 14 -11.20 15.31 7.05
N GLY A 15 -10.46 15.18 5.94
CA GLY A 15 -9.01 15.45 5.94
C GLY A 15 -8.62 16.89 5.63
N LEU A 16 -9.30 17.57 4.71
CA LEU A 16 -9.04 18.99 4.45
C LEU A 16 -9.54 19.90 5.59
N SER A 17 -10.50 19.45 6.40
CA SER A 17 -10.97 20.21 7.56
C SER A 17 -9.92 20.31 8.67
N VAL A 18 -9.04 19.30 8.79
CA VAL A 18 -7.82 19.37 9.62
C VAL A 18 -6.99 20.59 9.20
N MET A 19 -6.73 20.69 7.90
CA MET A 19 -5.87 21.72 7.32
C MET A 19 -6.48 23.11 7.44
N GLN A 20 -7.80 23.24 7.25
CA GLN A 20 -8.52 24.50 7.47
C GLN A 20 -8.48 24.95 8.94
N LYS A 21 -8.57 24.00 9.88
CA LYS A 21 -8.49 24.32 11.31
C LYS A 21 -7.09 24.72 11.71
N VAL A 22 -6.06 24.02 11.23
CA VAL A 22 -4.65 24.43 11.38
C VAL A 22 -4.45 25.84 10.83
N TYR A 23 -5.00 26.14 9.65
CA TYR A 23 -4.94 27.47 9.04
C TYR A 23 -5.55 28.55 9.96
N LYS A 24 -6.79 28.36 10.43
CA LYS A 24 -7.45 29.30 11.35
C LYS A 24 -6.68 29.51 12.65
N LEU A 25 -6.01 28.47 13.15
CA LEU A 25 -5.19 28.55 14.36
C LEU A 25 -3.94 29.43 14.16
N LEU A 26 -3.47 29.55 12.92
CA LEU A 26 -2.26 30.28 12.55
C LEU A 26 -2.53 31.69 12.00
N ASP A 27 -3.78 32.17 11.99
CA ASP A 27 -4.18 33.51 11.50
C ASP A 27 -3.46 34.69 12.22
N PHE A 28 -2.74 34.44 13.32
CA PHE A 28 -1.94 35.46 14.02
C PHE A 28 -0.54 35.64 13.43
N ALA A 29 -0.09 34.71 12.59
CA ALA A 29 1.19 34.73 11.90
C ALA A 29 0.92 34.86 10.39
N ASP A 30 1.89 35.41 9.64
CA ASP A 30 1.80 35.46 8.18
C ASP A 30 2.50 34.22 7.61
N PRO A 31 1.76 33.21 7.09
CA PRO A 31 2.36 32.01 6.53
C PRO A 31 2.96 32.32 5.14
N GLU A 32 4.28 32.20 5.00
CA GLU A 32 5.01 32.47 3.75
C GLU A 32 5.09 31.24 2.82
N GLY A 33 4.74 30.05 3.31
CA GLY A 33 4.75 28.81 2.53
C GLY A 33 4.15 27.65 3.30
N ARG A 34 3.55 26.69 2.60
CA ARG A 34 2.84 25.54 3.17
C ARG A 34 3.10 24.29 2.37
N ASN A 35 3.76 23.33 3.00
CA ASN A 35 4.03 22.05 2.39
C ASN A 35 3.26 20.98 3.15
N ILE A 36 2.73 20.03 2.40
CA ILE A 36 2.12 18.83 2.96
C ILE A 36 2.79 17.59 2.41
N THR A 37 3.07 16.66 3.30
CA THR A 37 3.71 15.40 2.99
C THR A 37 2.89 14.27 3.59
N PHE A 38 2.59 13.27 2.80
CA PHE A 38 1.95 12.04 3.23
C PHE A 38 2.91 10.87 3.08
N SER A 39 3.04 10.09 4.14
CA SER A 39 3.74 8.81 4.13
C SER A 39 2.69 7.70 4.18
N TYR A 40 2.46 7.04 3.05
CA TYR A 40 1.39 6.03 2.95
C TYR A 40 1.63 4.84 3.88
N SER A 41 2.88 4.37 3.98
CA SER A 41 3.26 3.21 4.79
C SER A 41 3.12 3.41 6.29
N THR A 42 3.28 4.64 6.79
CA THR A 42 3.14 4.97 8.21
C THR A 42 1.78 5.57 8.55
N GLU A 43 0.94 5.81 7.54
CA GLU A 43 -0.33 6.54 7.66
C GLU A 43 -0.14 7.90 8.35
N GLU A 44 0.97 8.58 8.04
CA GLU A 44 1.32 9.87 8.63
C GLU A 44 1.19 11.00 7.62
N MET A 45 0.61 12.09 8.10
CA MET A 45 0.55 13.36 7.42
C MET A 45 1.42 14.36 8.17
N GLU A 46 2.29 15.04 7.44
CA GLU A 46 3.11 16.13 7.95
C GLU A 46 2.72 17.43 7.25
N ILE A 47 2.33 18.42 8.04
CA ILE A 47 2.04 19.77 7.57
C ILE A 47 3.17 20.67 8.06
N THR A 48 3.88 21.28 7.12
CA THR A 48 4.99 22.18 7.39
C THR A 48 4.67 23.58 6.89
N THR A 49 4.71 24.56 7.77
CA THR A 49 4.39 25.95 7.48
C THR A 49 5.53 26.86 7.89
N LEU A 50 5.95 27.74 6.98
CA LEU A 50 6.88 28.82 7.28
C LEU A 50 6.09 29.99 7.87
N LEU A 51 6.37 30.33 9.13
CA LEU A 51 5.70 31.40 9.86
C LEU A 51 6.63 32.60 10.00
N SER A 52 6.09 33.79 9.69
CA SER A 52 6.70 35.07 10.05
C SER A 52 5.96 35.63 11.27
N ILE A 53 6.67 35.74 12.39
CA ILE A 53 6.17 36.25 13.67
C ILE A 53 7.11 37.40 14.09
N PRO A 54 6.85 38.64 13.66
CA PRO A 54 7.73 39.77 13.93
C PRO A 54 7.77 40.10 15.42
N GLN A 55 8.87 40.71 15.85
CA GLN A 55 8.94 41.27 17.20
C GLN A 55 7.92 42.40 17.37
N GLY A 56 7.02 42.29 18.35
CA GLY A 56 6.04 43.34 18.59
C GLY A 56 4.88 42.97 19.52
N PRO A 57 3.97 43.93 19.78
CA PRO A 57 2.89 43.76 20.75
C PRO A 57 1.93 42.61 20.42
N LYS A 58 1.77 42.25 19.13
CA LYS A 58 0.98 41.07 18.72
C LYS A 58 1.49 39.77 19.36
N ARG A 59 2.80 39.66 19.56
CA ARG A 59 3.46 38.51 20.18
C ARG A 59 3.19 38.44 21.69
N TRP A 60 2.99 39.57 22.35
CA TRP A 60 2.74 39.68 23.80
C TRP A 60 1.24 39.63 24.17
N VAL A 61 0.36 39.97 23.23
CA VAL A 61 -1.10 39.94 23.45
C VAL A 61 -1.65 38.51 23.39
N LYS A 62 -1.05 37.62 22.58
CA LYS A 62 -1.42 36.20 22.47
C LYS A 62 -0.33 35.28 23.02
N ASN A 63 -0.01 35.42 24.31
CA ASN A 63 1.09 34.67 24.95
C ASN A 63 0.98 33.15 24.84
N LYS A 64 -0.22 32.57 24.73
CA LYS A 64 -0.42 31.13 24.58
C LYS A 64 -1.51 30.84 23.57
N ILE A 65 -1.17 30.08 22.54
CA ILE A 65 -2.07 29.71 21.45
C ILE A 65 -2.26 28.21 21.49
N ARG A 66 -3.50 27.77 21.71
CA ARG A 66 -3.82 26.35 21.79
C ARG A 66 -3.78 25.72 20.40
N LEU A 67 -2.90 24.76 20.20
CA LEU A 67 -2.78 23.93 18.99
C LEU A 67 -3.45 22.59 19.25
N HIS A 68 -4.75 22.61 19.53
CA HIS A 68 -5.50 21.39 19.84
C HIS A 68 -6.27 20.90 18.61
N TYR A 69 -5.93 19.70 18.17
CA TYR A 69 -6.66 18.96 17.16
C TYR A 69 -6.58 17.44 17.45
N PRO A 70 -7.67 16.66 17.29
CA PRO A 70 -7.64 15.21 17.49
C PRO A 70 -6.64 14.54 16.54
N GLY A 71 -5.87 13.55 17.01
CA GLY A 71 -4.95 12.76 16.18
C GLY A 71 -3.60 13.42 15.86
N ILE A 72 -3.27 14.55 16.50
CA ILE A 72 -1.90 15.10 16.45
C ILE A 72 -0.96 14.12 17.16
N LYS A 73 0.04 13.64 16.43
CA LYS A 73 1.12 12.79 16.98
C LYS A 73 2.25 13.64 17.55
N ASN A 74 2.59 14.74 16.88
CA ASN A 74 3.67 15.62 17.31
C ASN A 74 3.53 17.03 16.72
N ILE A 75 4.05 18.03 17.43
CA ILE A 75 4.26 19.39 16.90
C ILE A 75 5.68 19.80 17.24
N SER A 76 6.42 20.26 16.24
CA SER A 76 7.75 20.85 16.41
C SER A 76 7.81 22.23 15.79
N LEU A 77 8.54 23.13 16.42
CA LEU A 77 8.83 24.45 15.89
C LEU A 77 10.34 24.62 15.84
N LYS A 78 10.87 25.04 14.70
CA LYS A 78 12.29 25.35 14.53
C LYS A 78 12.49 26.82 14.24
N ASN A 79 13.50 27.40 14.86
CA ASN A 79 13.92 28.77 14.58
C ASN A 79 14.73 28.80 13.29
N LEU A 80 14.49 29.79 12.44
CA LEU A 80 15.24 30.01 11.20
C LEU A 80 16.11 31.25 11.32
N PRO A 81 17.32 31.26 10.74
CA PRO A 81 17.82 30.30 9.75
C PRO A 81 18.56 29.08 10.32
N GLN A 82 18.77 29.01 11.63
CA GLN A 82 19.67 28.01 12.23
C GLN A 82 19.07 26.60 12.32
N PHE A 83 17.77 26.43 12.05
CA PHE A 83 17.01 25.18 12.18
C PHE A 83 17.11 24.54 13.57
N THR A 84 17.30 25.37 14.61
CA THR A 84 17.36 24.93 16.01
C THR A 84 15.96 24.73 16.56
N ASP A 85 15.78 23.74 17.43
CA ASP A 85 14.49 23.46 18.04
C ASP A 85 14.09 24.61 18.98
N SER A 86 12.84 25.03 18.87
CA SER A 86 12.25 26.07 19.69
C SER A 86 11.55 25.48 20.90
N ASN A 87 11.84 25.98 22.10
CA ASN A 87 11.17 25.58 23.34
C ASN A 87 9.78 26.25 23.52
N ALA A 88 9.27 26.90 22.48
CA ALA A 88 7.98 27.59 22.48
C ALA A 88 6.79 26.64 22.34
N ILE A 89 6.99 25.39 21.89
CA ILE A 89 5.93 24.38 21.89
C ILE A 89 5.89 23.69 23.26
N ILE A 90 4.75 23.77 23.94
CA ILE A 90 4.52 23.18 25.26
C ILE A 90 3.44 22.11 25.12
N MET A 91 3.78 20.88 25.49
CA MET A 91 2.80 19.79 25.61
C MET A 91 2.22 19.78 27.02
N THR A 92 0.89 19.71 27.13
CA THR A 92 0.14 19.65 28.39
C THR A 92 -0.92 18.55 28.31
N ASN A 93 -1.59 18.28 29.42
CA ASN A 93 -2.71 17.32 29.46
C ASN A 93 -3.89 17.72 28.54
N GLU A 94 -4.01 19.01 28.19
CA GLU A 94 -5.07 19.53 27.32
C GLU A 94 -4.66 19.61 25.84
N GLY A 95 -3.42 19.20 25.53
CA GLY A 95 -2.82 19.22 24.20
C GLY A 95 -1.61 20.15 24.08
N TYR A 96 -1.32 20.56 22.85
CA TYR A 96 -0.17 21.41 22.53
C TYR A 96 -0.52 22.89 22.60
N TYR A 97 0.44 23.70 23.03
CA TYR A 97 0.35 25.15 23.06
C TYR A 97 1.61 25.76 22.44
N LEU A 98 1.44 26.81 21.65
CA LEU A 98 2.52 27.70 21.23
C LEU A 98 2.59 28.88 22.19
N ASP A 99 3.68 28.98 22.95
CA ASP A 99 3.98 30.08 23.86
C ASP A 99 4.84 31.12 23.13
N THR A 100 4.19 32.18 22.66
CA THR A 100 4.86 33.24 21.88
C THR A 100 5.84 34.06 22.70
N GLY A 101 5.72 34.05 24.03
CA GLY A 101 6.67 34.68 24.96
C GLY A 101 8.00 33.93 25.06
N LYS A 102 8.02 32.65 24.67
CA LYS A 102 9.23 31.81 24.64
C LYS A 102 9.91 31.73 23.28
N LEU A 103 9.29 32.30 22.25
CA LEU A 103 10.01 32.52 20.98
C LEU A 103 11.23 33.39 21.32
N GLY A 104 12.38 33.17 20.69
CA GLY A 104 13.59 33.97 20.95
C GLY A 104 13.54 35.30 20.20
N ASP A 105 14.70 35.83 19.83
CA ASP A 105 14.74 37.04 19.00
C ASP A 105 14.42 36.79 17.51
N ASP A 106 14.37 35.52 17.11
CA ASP A 106 14.05 35.11 15.75
C ASP A 106 12.64 35.56 15.33
N GLU A 107 12.48 35.85 14.03
CA GLU A 107 11.19 36.27 13.45
C GLU A 107 10.61 35.22 12.49
N LYS A 108 11.44 34.27 12.03
CA LYS A 108 11.02 33.21 11.11
C LYS A 108 11.08 31.86 11.80
N PHE A 109 10.01 31.10 11.66
CA PHE A 109 9.89 29.80 12.29
C PHE A 109 9.32 28.77 11.32
N LEU A 110 9.83 27.54 11.38
CA LEU A 110 9.27 26.40 10.67
C LEU A 110 8.41 25.60 11.64
N LEU A 111 7.09 25.68 11.48
CA LEU A 111 6.15 24.87 12.23
C LEU A 111 5.87 23.59 11.48
N THR A 112 6.10 22.45 12.12
CA THR A 112 5.80 21.13 11.59
C THR A 112 4.79 20.42 12.51
N ILE A 113 3.68 20.00 11.95
CA ILE A 113 2.62 19.27 12.64
C ILE A 113 2.53 17.88 12.02
N LYS A 114 2.77 16.85 12.83
CA LYS A 114 2.57 15.45 12.46
C LYS A 114 1.22 14.96 12.96
N HIS A 115 0.47 14.34 12.08
CA HIS A 115 -0.90 13.94 12.29
C HIS A 115 -1.14 12.56 11.67
N GLU A 116 -2.07 11.79 12.25
CA GLU A 116 -2.51 10.52 11.69
C GLU A 116 -3.43 10.76 10.48
N ALA A 117 -2.99 10.32 9.30
CA ALA A 117 -3.74 10.55 8.07
C ALA A 117 -5.09 9.82 8.13
N PRO A 118 -6.23 10.50 7.91
CA PRO A 118 -7.52 9.83 7.86
C PRO A 118 -7.56 8.77 6.75
N SER A 119 -8.07 7.57 7.05
CA SER A 119 -8.09 6.44 6.11
C SER A 119 -8.91 6.67 4.83
N SER A 120 -9.76 7.70 4.81
CA SER A 120 -10.52 8.11 3.61
C SER A 120 -9.75 9.09 2.72
N LEU A 121 -8.77 9.82 3.28
CA LEU A 121 -8.13 10.96 2.63
C LEU A 121 -7.42 10.56 1.32
N MET A 122 -6.72 9.42 1.32
CA MET A 122 -6.04 8.95 0.11
C MET A 122 -7.03 8.65 -1.04
N ARG A 123 -8.22 8.12 -0.73
CA ARG A 123 -9.26 7.88 -1.73
C ARG A 123 -9.79 9.18 -2.33
N ASP A 124 -9.82 10.24 -1.53
CA ASP A 124 -10.31 11.56 -1.98
C ASP A 124 -9.23 12.32 -2.77
N LEU A 125 -7.96 12.13 -2.43
CA LEU A 125 -6.82 12.78 -3.08
C LEU A 125 -6.33 12.06 -4.33
N ILE A 126 -6.46 10.74 -4.41
CA ILE A 126 -5.87 9.95 -5.49
C ILE A 126 -6.94 9.24 -6.31
N SER A 127 -6.74 9.26 -7.63
CA SER A 127 -7.45 8.45 -8.61
C SER A 127 -6.54 7.31 -9.03
N VAL A 128 -7.03 6.08 -8.92
CA VAL A 128 -6.33 4.89 -9.38
C VAL A 128 -7.11 4.30 -10.55
N GLN A 129 -6.41 4.07 -11.66
CA GLN A 129 -6.95 3.43 -12.86
C GLN A 129 -6.01 2.28 -13.26
N ASN A 130 -6.38 1.07 -12.84
CA ASN A 130 -5.66 -0.15 -13.21
C ASN A 130 -6.49 -0.96 -14.19
N SER A 131 -5.82 -1.58 -15.16
CA SER A 131 -6.45 -2.64 -15.94
C SER A 131 -6.37 -3.97 -15.19
N ASN A 132 -7.52 -4.59 -14.94
CA ASN A 132 -7.60 -5.94 -14.36
C ASN A 132 -7.52 -7.04 -15.43
N ILE A 133 -7.45 -6.65 -16.71
CA ILE A 133 -7.33 -7.53 -17.86
C ILE A 133 -6.06 -7.14 -18.61
N PRO A 134 -5.27 -8.11 -19.12
CA PRO A 134 -4.12 -7.76 -19.93
C PRO A 134 -4.56 -6.98 -21.18
N MET A 135 -3.96 -5.83 -21.41
CA MET A 135 -4.23 -5.01 -22.60
C MET A 135 -3.48 -5.52 -23.83
N ASN A 136 -2.35 -6.19 -23.60
CA ASN A 136 -1.52 -6.75 -24.65
C ASN A 136 -1.04 -8.15 -24.26
N TYR A 137 -0.91 -8.98 -25.29
CA TYR A 137 -0.36 -10.33 -25.24
C TYR A 137 0.70 -10.42 -26.32
N ASP A 138 1.96 -10.22 -25.95
CA ASP A 138 3.08 -10.36 -26.87
C ASP A 138 4.07 -11.40 -26.33
N ASN A 139 4.43 -12.38 -27.17
CA ASN A 139 5.42 -13.42 -26.86
C ASN A 139 5.24 -14.10 -25.48
N GLY A 140 3.98 -14.28 -25.04
CA GLY A 140 3.70 -14.91 -23.74
C GLY A 140 3.82 -14.00 -22.53
N ILE A 141 3.87 -12.69 -22.74
CA ILE A 141 3.88 -11.66 -21.72
C ILE A 141 2.50 -11.01 -21.68
N GLU A 142 1.88 -10.99 -20.49
CA GLU A 142 0.61 -10.30 -20.23
C GLU A 142 0.92 -8.90 -19.68
N GLU A 143 0.50 -7.83 -20.38
CA GLU A 143 0.75 -6.45 -19.95
C GLU A 143 -0.49 -5.80 -19.32
N TYR A 144 -0.31 -5.19 -18.14
CA TYR A 144 -1.33 -4.45 -17.40
C TYR A 144 -0.92 -2.98 -17.29
N TRP A 145 -1.88 -2.09 -17.51
CA TRP A 145 -1.67 -0.65 -17.34
C TRP A 145 -1.87 -0.23 -15.89
N LEU A 146 -0.95 0.60 -15.39
CA LEU A 146 -0.99 1.21 -14.06
C LEU A 146 -1.07 2.73 -14.24
N SER A 147 -2.07 3.37 -13.64
CA SER A 147 -2.16 4.82 -13.59
C SER A 147 -2.65 5.29 -12.22
N VAL A 148 -1.89 6.20 -11.64
CA VAL A 148 -2.20 6.85 -10.36
C VAL A 148 -2.09 8.36 -10.59
N ALA A 149 -3.15 9.10 -10.27
CA ALA A 149 -3.22 10.53 -10.53
C ALA A 149 -3.77 11.31 -9.32
N LEU A 150 -3.21 12.50 -9.08
CA LEU A 150 -3.69 13.45 -8.09
C LEU A 150 -5.02 14.09 -8.53
N LYS A 151 -6.04 13.94 -7.70
CA LYS A 151 -7.34 14.58 -7.90
C LYS A 151 -7.27 16.06 -7.53
N LYS A 152 -7.95 16.89 -8.33
CA LYS A 152 -8.20 18.32 -8.08
C LYS A 152 -6.94 19.11 -7.71
N ARG A 153 -5.86 18.90 -8.47
CA ARG A 153 -4.58 19.62 -8.35
C ARG A 153 -4.77 21.13 -8.18
N ASP A 154 -5.64 21.74 -8.98
CA ASP A 154 -5.87 23.20 -8.98
C ASP A 154 -6.33 23.75 -7.62
N ILE A 155 -7.02 22.93 -6.81
CA ILE A 155 -7.45 23.33 -5.47
C ILE A 155 -6.29 23.19 -4.47
N LEU A 156 -5.51 22.12 -4.61
CA LEU A 156 -4.36 21.86 -3.75
C LEU A 156 -3.25 22.90 -3.96
N ASP A 157 -2.97 23.26 -5.22
CA ASP A 157 -1.97 24.26 -5.60
C ASP A 157 -2.30 25.67 -5.09
N LYS A 158 -3.60 26.00 -4.98
CA LYS A 158 -4.05 27.25 -4.34
C LYS A 158 -3.88 27.25 -2.81
N ALA A 159 -3.88 26.08 -2.19
CA ALA A 159 -3.86 25.94 -0.74
C ALA A 159 -2.44 25.70 -0.18
N PHE A 160 -1.57 25.06 -0.97
CA PHE A 160 -0.24 24.60 -0.58
C PHE A 160 0.79 25.00 -1.63
N SER A 161 1.97 25.42 -1.17
CA SER A 161 3.13 25.63 -2.03
C SER A 161 3.83 24.32 -2.43
N GLY A 162 3.57 23.23 -1.70
CA GLY A 162 4.16 21.93 -1.97
C GLY A 162 3.30 20.79 -1.46
N PHE A 163 3.28 19.68 -2.19
CA PHE A 163 2.50 18.50 -1.89
C PHE A 163 3.26 17.26 -2.32
N ASN A 164 3.40 16.29 -1.42
CA ASN A 164 4.06 15.02 -1.69
C ASN A 164 3.29 13.86 -1.05
N ILE A 165 3.12 12.77 -1.78
CA ILE A 165 2.71 11.47 -1.27
C ILE A 165 3.84 10.50 -1.57
N TYR A 166 4.41 9.93 -0.51
CA TYR A 166 5.47 8.96 -0.59
C TYR A 166 4.93 7.54 -0.46
N GLY A 167 5.33 6.70 -1.42
CA GLY A 167 5.07 5.27 -1.40
C GLY A 167 3.59 4.91 -1.46
N PHE A 168 2.78 5.64 -2.23
CA PHE A 168 1.38 5.30 -2.45
C PHE A 168 1.27 3.88 -3.02
N GLU A 169 0.53 3.02 -2.33
CA GLU A 169 0.41 1.61 -2.70
C GLU A 169 -0.73 1.39 -3.67
N ASN A 170 -0.38 0.84 -4.82
CA ASN A 170 -1.27 0.45 -5.87
C ASN A 170 -1.40 -1.07 -5.93
N HIS A 171 -2.61 -1.56 -5.72
CA HIS A 171 -2.95 -2.99 -5.67
C HIS A 171 -3.51 -3.45 -7.00
N PHE A 172 -2.99 -4.56 -7.53
CA PHE A 172 -3.50 -5.17 -8.75
C PHE A 172 -3.50 -6.70 -8.63
N THR A 173 -4.40 -7.34 -9.36
CA THR A 173 -4.60 -8.79 -9.29
C THR A 173 -4.21 -9.44 -10.61
N ILE A 174 -3.25 -10.36 -10.56
CA ILE A 174 -2.85 -11.20 -11.70
C ILE A 174 -3.55 -12.55 -11.58
N ASN A 175 -4.39 -12.86 -12.54
CA ASN A 175 -5.11 -14.13 -12.61
C ASN A 175 -4.19 -15.24 -13.15
N ILE A 176 -3.81 -16.18 -12.30
CA ILE A 176 -2.91 -17.30 -12.66
C ILE A 176 -3.65 -18.63 -12.84
N HIS A 177 -4.95 -18.68 -12.54
CA HIS A 177 -5.74 -19.92 -12.54
C HIS A 177 -5.65 -20.72 -13.84
N ASN A 178 -5.65 -20.06 -15.00
CA ASN A 178 -5.55 -20.73 -16.30
C ASN A 178 -4.19 -21.40 -16.47
N SER A 179 -3.11 -20.70 -16.13
CA SER A 179 -1.74 -21.23 -16.15
C SER A 179 -1.59 -22.43 -15.23
N VAL A 180 -2.21 -22.38 -14.05
CA VAL A 180 -2.16 -23.46 -13.06
C VAL A 180 -2.94 -24.68 -13.51
N ALA A 181 -4.14 -24.47 -14.08
CA ALA A 181 -5.01 -25.54 -14.51
C ALA A 181 -4.41 -26.39 -15.65
N THR A 182 -3.59 -25.78 -16.50
CA THR A 182 -2.94 -26.43 -17.65
C THR A 182 -1.59 -27.05 -17.31
N THR A 183 -0.86 -26.51 -16.32
CA THR A 183 0.50 -26.95 -16.00
C THR A 183 0.58 -27.99 -14.89
N ILE A 184 -0.34 -27.97 -13.90
CA ILE A 184 -0.30 -28.96 -12.83
C ILE A 184 -0.82 -30.31 -13.33
N PRO A 185 -0.04 -31.40 -13.18
CA PRO A 185 -0.44 -32.73 -13.63
C PRO A 185 -1.74 -33.22 -12.98
N GLN A 186 -2.70 -33.66 -13.81
CA GLN A 186 -3.99 -34.17 -13.35
C GLN A 186 -3.86 -35.39 -12.43
N THR A 187 -2.79 -36.17 -12.59
CA THR A 187 -2.45 -37.30 -11.72
C THR A 187 -2.16 -36.85 -10.29
N PHE A 188 -1.45 -35.73 -10.11
CA PHE A 188 -1.20 -35.13 -8.81
C PHE A 188 -2.49 -34.62 -8.17
N ILE A 189 -3.32 -33.89 -8.92
CA ILE A 189 -4.61 -33.37 -8.42
C ILE A 189 -5.55 -34.50 -7.99
N LYS A 190 -5.67 -35.56 -8.78
CA LYS A 190 -6.47 -36.74 -8.42
C LYS A 190 -6.02 -37.37 -7.10
N ARG A 191 -4.71 -37.40 -6.84
CA ARG A 191 -4.17 -37.89 -5.56
C ARG A 191 -4.55 -36.99 -4.40
N LEU A 192 -4.42 -35.67 -4.55
CA LEU A 192 -4.82 -34.73 -3.50
C LEU A 192 -6.31 -34.85 -3.17
N ILE A 193 -7.17 -35.01 -4.18
CA ILE A 193 -8.61 -35.26 -4.00
C ILE A 193 -8.83 -36.57 -3.23
N ASN A 194 -8.10 -37.64 -3.56
CA ASN A 194 -8.20 -38.91 -2.84
C ASN A 194 -7.71 -38.80 -1.39
N ILE A 195 -6.65 -38.03 -1.13
CA ILE A 195 -6.16 -37.73 0.23
C ILE A 195 -7.23 -36.96 1.01
N SER A 196 -7.83 -35.93 0.41
CA SER A 196 -8.93 -35.17 1.01
C SER A 196 -10.12 -36.06 1.37
N LYS A 197 -10.58 -36.87 0.40
CA LYS A 197 -11.67 -37.84 0.61
C LYS A 197 -11.35 -38.81 1.74
N PHE A 198 -10.12 -39.33 1.81
CA PHE A 198 -9.71 -40.22 2.89
C PHE A 198 -9.85 -39.57 4.26
N ILE A 199 -9.38 -38.32 4.41
CA ILE A 199 -9.42 -37.58 5.67
C ILE A 199 -10.87 -37.31 6.11
N HIS A 200 -11.78 -37.08 5.16
CA HIS A 200 -13.16 -36.67 5.45
C HIS A 200 -14.16 -37.83 5.48
N THR A 201 -13.73 -39.04 5.13
CA THR A 201 -14.61 -40.22 5.12
C THR A 201 -14.66 -40.86 6.49
N THR A 202 -15.84 -40.86 7.12
CA THR A 202 -16.13 -41.59 8.38
C THR A 202 -16.62 -43.03 8.15
N ASP A 203 -16.89 -43.38 6.89
CA ASP A 203 -17.41 -44.68 6.43
C ASP A 203 -16.27 -45.71 6.24
N ARG A 204 -16.33 -46.82 7.00
CA ARG A 204 -15.27 -47.85 7.06
C ARG A 204 -15.02 -48.53 5.70
N GLU A 205 -16.06 -48.85 4.93
CA GLU A 205 -15.89 -49.57 3.65
C GLU A 205 -15.24 -48.67 2.60
N LYS A 206 -15.63 -47.39 2.56
CA LYS A 206 -14.99 -46.39 1.70
C LYS A 206 -13.55 -46.12 2.11
N MET A 207 -13.24 -46.12 3.41
CA MET A 207 -11.86 -46.04 3.89
C MET A 207 -11.01 -47.21 3.41
N HIS A 208 -11.52 -48.44 3.45
CA HIS A 208 -10.80 -49.61 2.94
C HIS A 208 -10.53 -49.53 1.44
N LYS A 209 -11.51 -49.07 0.64
CA LYS A 209 -11.35 -48.87 -0.80
C LYS A 209 -10.27 -47.82 -1.12
N ILE A 210 -10.29 -46.68 -0.41
CA ILE A 210 -9.30 -45.61 -0.59
C ILE A 210 -7.90 -46.05 -0.11
N ALA A 211 -7.82 -46.83 0.98
CA ALA A 211 -6.56 -47.40 1.45
C ALA A 211 -5.96 -48.39 0.44
N PHE A 212 -6.81 -49.22 -0.19
CA PHE A 212 -6.38 -50.14 -1.25
C PHE A 212 -5.86 -49.40 -2.50
N GLU A 213 -6.54 -48.33 -2.93
CA GLU A 213 -6.06 -47.47 -4.02
C GLU A 213 -4.70 -46.82 -3.69
N ARG A 214 -4.50 -46.35 -2.44
CA ARG A 214 -3.21 -45.84 -1.98
C ARG A 214 -2.11 -46.90 -2.01
N LEU A 215 -2.39 -48.12 -1.54
CA LEU A 215 -1.42 -49.22 -1.57
C LEU A 215 -1.03 -49.61 -2.99
N LYS A 216 -1.98 -49.59 -3.93
CA LYS A 216 -1.69 -49.83 -5.35
C LYS A 216 -0.79 -48.73 -5.91
N GLN A 217 -1.09 -47.46 -5.62
CA GLN A 217 -0.28 -46.30 -6.05
C GLN A 217 1.13 -46.28 -5.44
N GLN A 218 1.30 -46.72 -4.18
CA GLN A 218 2.60 -46.85 -3.53
C GLN A 218 3.44 -48.00 -4.10
N LYS A 219 2.82 -49.13 -4.45
CA LYS A 219 3.51 -50.27 -5.07
C LYS A 219 4.02 -49.96 -6.49
N GLU A 220 3.36 -49.03 -7.19
CA GLU A 220 3.73 -48.64 -8.55
C GLU A 220 4.91 -47.65 -8.62
N LYS A 221 5.38 -47.05 -7.51
CA LYS A 221 6.51 -46.08 -7.53
C LYS A 221 7.47 -46.22 -6.34
N LYS A 222 8.77 -46.41 -6.63
CA LYS A 222 9.87 -46.59 -5.65
C LYS A 222 10.47 -45.29 -5.06
N LYS A 223 10.11 -44.10 -5.59
CA LYS A 223 10.62 -42.79 -5.16
C LYS A 223 9.54 -41.73 -5.36
N GLN A 224 8.65 -41.54 -4.39
CA GLN A 224 7.80 -40.35 -4.39
C GLN A 224 8.00 -39.61 -3.10
N GLU A 225 8.31 -38.32 -3.25
CA GLU A 225 8.31 -37.38 -2.14
C GLU A 225 6.90 -37.19 -1.60
N ASP A 226 6.81 -36.86 -0.32
CA ASP A 226 5.55 -36.56 0.37
C ASP A 226 4.79 -35.46 -0.39
N GLU A 227 3.53 -35.71 -0.77
CA GLU A 227 2.70 -34.73 -1.46
C GLU A 227 2.59 -33.40 -0.69
N ARG A 228 2.68 -33.42 0.65
CA ARG A 228 2.73 -32.20 1.46
C ARG A 228 3.99 -31.38 1.19
N LYS A 229 5.13 -32.05 1.06
CA LYS A 229 6.41 -31.42 0.74
C LYS A 229 6.34 -30.78 -0.66
N ILE A 230 5.81 -31.50 -1.64
CA ILE A 230 5.60 -30.97 -3.00
C ILE A 230 4.73 -29.71 -2.98
N ILE A 231 3.64 -29.69 -2.21
CA ILE A 231 2.79 -28.50 -2.07
C ILE A 231 3.56 -27.34 -1.42
N MET A 232 4.31 -27.61 -0.35
CA MET A 232 5.12 -26.58 0.33
C MET A 232 6.17 -26.00 -0.63
N ASP A 233 6.89 -26.85 -1.34
CA ASP A 233 7.95 -26.44 -2.27
C ASP A 233 7.37 -25.67 -3.47
N LEU A 234 6.20 -26.10 -3.98
CA LEU A 234 5.46 -25.38 -5.00
C LEU A 234 5.03 -23.98 -4.51
N ARG A 235 4.47 -23.87 -3.30
CA ARG A 235 4.09 -22.56 -2.75
C ARG A 235 5.29 -21.67 -2.51
N ASN A 236 6.37 -22.21 -1.95
CA ASN A 236 7.60 -21.48 -1.70
C ASN A 236 8.25 -20.99 -3.00
N GLY A 237 8.21 -21.83 -4.05
CA GLY A 237 8.83 -21.56 -5.35
C GLY A 237 8.05 -20.63 -6.27
N PHE A 238 6.75 -20.43 -6.04
CA PHE A 238 5.89 -19.67 -6.97
C PHE A 238 4.92 -18.68 -6.32
N CYS A 239 4.53 -18.88 -5.07
CA CYS A 239 3.46 -18.09 -4.41
C CYS A 239 3.98 -17.13 -3.34
N THR A 240 5.27 -17.14 -3.02
CA THR A 240 5.88 -16.14 -2.13
C THR A 240 6.19 -14.87 -2.91
N SER A 241 6.16 -13.72 -2.23
CA SER A 241 6.50 -12.42 -2.82
C SER A 241 7.82 -12.44 -3.60
N SER A 242 8.90 -12.95 -2.99
CA SER A 242 10.23 -13.00 -3.61
C SER A 242 10.31 -13.97 -4.79
N ALA A 243 9.58 -15.08 -4.74
CA ALA A 243 9.58 -16.04 -5.83
C ALA A 243 8.76 -15.55 -7.01
N PHE A 244 7.59 -14.96 -6.74
CA PHE A 244 6.68 -14.47 -7.78
C PHE A 244 7.26 -13.27 -8.54
N LEU A 245 8.05 -12.42 -7.88
CA LEU A 245 8.76 -11.30 -8.49
C LEU A 245 9.58 -11.68 -9.74
N LYS A 246 10.12 -12.90 -9.81
CA LYS A 246 10.89 -13.39 -10.97
C LYS A 246 10.10 -13.37 -12.28
N PHE A 247 8.78 -13.46 -12.18
CA PHE A 247 7.85 -13.49 -13.30
C PHE A 247 7.25 -12.12 -13.61
N LEU A 248 7.63 -11.10 -12.86
CA LEU A 248 7.11 -9.75 -13.00
C LEU A 248 8.19 -8.80 -13.50
N LYS A 249 7.75 -7.80 -14.27
CA LYS A 249 8.50 -6.58 -14.56
C LYS A 249 7.55 -5.42 -14.35
N ILE A 250 7.96 -4.48 -13.53
CA ILE A 250 7.20 -3.25 -13.27
C ILE A 250 8.04 -2.11 -13.84
N ASP A 251 7.42 -1.31 -14.70
CA ASP A 251 8.07 -0.15 -15.29
C ASP A 251 7.99 1.05 -14.33
N MET A 252 9.06 1.85 -14.33
CA MET A 252 9.09 3.13 -13.62
C MET A 252 7.92 4.02 -14.09
N PRO A 253 7.32 4.84 -13.20
CA PRO A 253 7.79 5.22 -11.86
C PRO A 253 7.26 4.31 -10.73
N PHE A 254 6.73 3.13 -11.05
CA PHE A 254 6.27 2.17 -10.05
C PHE A 254 7.41 1.25 -9.59
N ILE A 255 7.40 0.93 -8.31
CA ILE A 255 8.37 0.02 -7.67
C ILE A 255 7.62 -1.16 -7.09
N TYR A 256 8.12 -2.38 -7.30
CA TYR A 256 7.57 -3.57 -6.66
C TYR A 256 7.74 -3.49 -5.14
N LYS A 257 6.66 -3.67 -4.39
CA LYS A 257 6.69 -3.76 -2.93
C LYS A 257 6.59 -5.22 -2.48
N GLU A 258 5.47 -5.86 -2.80
CA GLU A 258 5.22 -7.25 -2.39
C GLU A 258 4.11 -7.91 -3.21
N ALA A 259 3.94 -9.21 -3.04
CA ALA A 259 2.85 -9.98 -3.62
C ALA A 259 2.33 -11.02 -2.63
N HIS A 260 1.01 -11.19 -2.63
CA HIS A 260 0.28 -12.07 -1.74
C HIS A 260 -0.57 -13.05 -2.55
N PRO A 261 -0.59 -14.34 -2.16
CA PRO A 261 -1.48 -15.31 -2.78
C PRO A 261 -2.93 -14.99 -2.43
N GLY A 262 -3.79 -14.92 -3.44
CA GLY A 262 -5.23 -14.80 -3.26
C GLY A 262 -5.88 -16.13 -2.83
N LYS A 263 -7.19 -16.23 -3.01
CA LYS A 263 -7.96 -17.43 -2.66
C LYS A 263 -7.45 -18.68 -3.38
N ASN A 264 -7.51 -19.83 -2.73
CA ASN A 264 -7.13 -21.13 -3.30
C ASN A 264 -7.96 -21.46 -4.56
N TYR A 265 -7.32 -22.03 -5.58
CA TYR A 265 -7.98 -22.48 -6.81
C TYR A 265 -8.79 -23.76 -6.60
N TYR A 266 -8.25 -24.71 -5.85
CA TYR A 266 -8.89 -26.00 -5.61
C TYR A 266 -9.80 -25.97 -4.39
N GLU A 267 -10.98 -25.37 -4.54
CA GLU A 267 -11.96 -25.19 -3.44
C GLU A 267 -12.41 -26.51 -2.78
N THR A 268 -12.37 -27.62 -3.52
CA THR A 268 -12.74 -28.94 -3.01
C THR A 268 -11.66 -29.59 -2.14
N ILE A 269 -10.45 -29.03 -2.12
CA ILE A 269 -9.32 -29.56 -1.35
C ILE A 269 -9.18 -28.71 -0.08
N PRO A 270 -9.20 -29.33 1.12
CA PRO A 270 -9.25 -28.62 2.41
C PRO A 270 -7.92 -28.00 2.83
N PHE A 271 -6.95 -27.90 1.91
CA PHE A 271 -5.65 -27.29 2.13
C PHE A 271 -5.26 -26.47 0.89
N ASP A 272 -4.53 -25.38 1.13
CA ASP A 272 -4.10 -24.46 0.07
C ASP A 272 -3.04 -25.10 -0.81
N VAL A 273 -3.42 -25.45 -2.04
CA VAL A 273 -2.52 -26.05 -3.03
C VAL A 273 -1.89 -24.95 -3.87
N PHE A 274 -2.72 -24.08 -4.46
CA PHE A 274 -2.26 -23.00 -5.32
C PHE A 274 -3.34 -21.92 -5.46
N PRO A 275 -3.00 -20.62 -5.43
CA PRO A 275 -4.00 -19.56 -5.51
C PRO A 275 -4.57 -19.37 -6.93
N LYS A 276 -5.79 -18.82 -7.02
CA LYS A 276 -6.44 -18.41 -8.28
C LYS A 276 -5.75 -17.21 -8.92
N ALA A 277 -5.24 -16.33 -8.07
CA ALA A 277 -4.63 -15.07 -8.46
C ALA A 277 -3.55 -14.68 -7.45
N MET A 278 -2.59 -13.90 -7.90
CA MET A 278 -1.66 -13.17 -7.03
C MET A 278 -2.12 -11.71 -6.95
N GLU A 279 -2.32 -11.21 -5.74
CA GLU A 279 -2.40 -9.77 -5.53
C GLU A 279 -0.98 -9.25 -5.42
N VAL A 280 -0.67 -8.21 -6.18
CA VAL A 280 0.65 -7.62 -6.16
C VAL A 280 0.50 -6.13 -5.88
N ILE A 281 1.41 -5.64 -5.07
CA ILE A 281 1.43 -4.29 -4.55
C ILE A 281 2.65 -3.60 -5.12
N SER A 282 2.40 -2.49 -5.81
CA SER A 282 3.43 -1.57 -6.29
C SER A 282 3.34 -0.25 -5.55
N ALA A 283 4.46 0.45 -5.39
CA ALA A 283 4.52 1.76 -4.75
C ALA A 283 4.94 2.82 -5.77
N THR A 284 4.38 4.02 -5.67
CA THR A 284 4.83 5.18 -6.44
C THR A 284 4.74 6.46 -5.61
N ASN A 285 5.48 7.48 -6.01
CA ASN A 285 5.40 8.80 -5.40
C ASN A 285 4.56 9.71 -6.28
N ILE A 286 3.78 10.60 -5.66
CA ILE A 286 2.96 11.59 -6.36
C ILE A 286 3.20 12.94 -5.71
N ASP A 287 3.50 13.95 -6.53
CA ASP A 287 3.75 15.32 -6.07
C ASP A 287 3.17 16.32 -7.08
N PHE A 288 3.40 17.62 -6.87
CA PHE A 288 2.91 18.64 -7.81
C PHE A 288 3.68 18.68 -9.13
N ASP A 289 4.96 18.27 -9.15
CA ASP A 289 5.77 18.22 -10.36
C ASP A 289 5.41 17.00 -11.21
N HIS A 290 5.07 15.90 -10.56
CA HIS A 290 4.64 14.61 -11.10
C HIS A 290 3.26 14.24 -10.53
N PRO A 291 2.19 14.94 -10.94
CA PRO A 291 0.83 14.72 -10.42
C PRO A 291 0.20 13.44 -10.95
N THR A 292 0.85 12.77 -11.90
CA THR A 292 0.35 11.54 -12.52
C THR A 292 1.53 10.63 -12.78
N SER A 293 1.37 9.38 -12.35
CA SER A 293 2.32 8.29 -12.53
C SER A 293 1.67 7.23 -13.40
N GLU A 294 2.20 7.03 -14.60
CA GLU A 294 1.76 6.01 -15.54
C GLU A 294 2.88 5.00 -15.77
N GLY A 295 2.51 3.73 -15.86
CA GLY A 295 3.46 2.66 -16.02
C GLY A 295 2.78 1.38 -16.46
N LYS A 296 3.60 0.35 -16.62
CA LYS A 296 3.15 -0.97 -17.03
C LYS A 296 3.65 -2.01 -16.06
N LEU A 297 2.86 -3.07 -15.97
CA LEU A 297 3.31 -4.32 -15.41
C LEU A 297 3.25 -5.40 -16.46
N SER A 298 4.34 -6.15 -16.58
CA SER A 298 4.43 -7.30 -17.46
C SER A 298 4.55 -8.58 -16.63
N PHE A 299 3.60 -9.51 -16.83
CA PHE A 299 3.65 -10.85 -16.27
C PHE A 299 4.16 -11.83 -17.33
N LYS A 300 5.31 -12.47 -17.08
CA LYS A 300 5.95 -13.44 -17.97
C LYS A 300 5.27 -14.81 -17.84
N LYS A 301 4.05 -14.91 -18.38
CA LYS A 301 3.19 -16.08 -18.22
C LYS A 301 3.81 -17.37 -18.74
N ILE A 302 4.40 -17.38 -19.94
CA ILE A 302 5.01 -18.60 -20.48
C ILE A 302 6.16 -19.07 -19.58
N THR A 303 7.03 -18.16 -19.14
CA THR A 303 8.13 -18.49 -18.21
C THR A 303 7.61 -19.04 -16.88
N PHE A 304 6.49 -18.50 -16.38
CA PHE A 304 5.84 -19.01 -15.18
C PHE A 304 5.32 -20.43 -15.38
N GLU A 305 4.62 -20.68 -16.49
CA GLU A 305 4.07 -21.98 -16.84
C GLU A 305 5.16 -23.04 -17.04
N ASP A 306 6.22 -22.71 -17.77
CA ASP A 306 7.37 -23.58 -18.02
C ASP A 306 8.06 -23.97 -16.71
N ASN A 307 8.27 -23.00 -15.80
CA ASN A 307 8.90 -23.29 -14.52
C ASN A 307 8.03 -24.21 -13.64
N ILE A 308 6.70 -24.06 -13.64
CA ILE A 308 5.81 -24.99 -12.93
C ILE A 308 5.91 -26.39 -13.54
N LYS A 309 5.94 -26.48 -14.87
CA LYS A 309 6.06 -27.77 -15.56
C LYS A 309 7.38 -28.46 -15.20
N THR A 310 8.51 -27.76 -15.29
CA THR A 310 9.82 -28.27 -14.88
C THR A 310 9.84 -28.68 -13.41
N PHE A 311 9.18 -27.91 -12.53
CA PHE A 311 9.02 -28.30 -11.13
C PHE A 311 8.36 -29.67 -11.00
N PHE A 312 7.24 -29.94 -11.68
CA PHE A 312 6.59 -31.25 -11.58
C PHE A 312 7.40 -32.39 -12.24
N GLU A 313 8.09 -32.11 -13.36
CA GLU A 313 8.98 -33.09 -14.01
C GLU A 313 10.09 -33.55 -13.06
N THR A 314 10.71 -32.62 -12.30
CA THR A 314 11.75 -32.96 -11.31
C THR A 314 11.21 -33.78 -10.12
N HIS A 315 9.91 -33.69 -9.83
CA HIS A 315 9.22 -34.47 -8.80
C HIS A 315 8.58 -35.76 -9.34
N GLY A 316 8.86 -36.12 -10.61
CA GLY A 316 8.44 -37.38 -11.22
C GLY A 316 6.96 -37.45 -11.59
N TYR A 317 6.40 -36.31 -12.00
CA TYR A 317 5.04 -36.17 -12.53
C TYR A 317 4.99 -35.84 -14.01
#